data_AF-A0A4S3AZ01-F1
#
_entry.id   AF-A0A4S3AZ01-F1
#
_cell.length_a   1.000
_cell.length_b   1.000
_cell.length_c   1.000
_cell.angle_alpha   90.00
_cell.angle_beta   90.00
_cell.angle_gamma   90.00
#
_symmetry.space_group_name_H-M   'P 1'
#
loop_
_entity.id
_entity.type
_entity.pdbx_description
1 polymer ?
#
loop_
_entity_poly.entity_id
_entity_poly.type
_entity_poly.pdbx_seq_one_letter_code
_entity_poly.pdbx_strand_id
1 'polypeptide(L)'
;MQFLLITITAFCLLASIQMVTPNSLWSDVTYFFRQDKKAYLNFSNRLRGKQLLYSSGFFFVLFLINFMIPIKVNETKFAMAFLILIILLELRVQVKWQQHIKHEAK
;
A
#
# COMPACT_ATOMS: atom_id res chain seq x y z
N MET A 1 3.27 -15.62 -14.37
CA MET A 1 4.04 -14.84 -13.36
C MET A 1 4.39 -13.44 -13.84
N GLN A 2 4.97 -13.26 -15.04
CA GLN A 2 5.36 -11.93 -15.55
C GLN A 2 4.18 -10.95 -15.64
N PHE A 3 3.07 -11.37 -16.25
CA PHE A 3 1.83 -10.57 -16.32
C PHE A 3 1.30 -10.20 -14.93
N LEU A 4 1.28 -11.15 -14.00
CA LEU A 4 0.84 -10.90 -12.63
C LEU A 4 1.72 -9.85 -11.93
N LEU A 5 3.04 -9.95 -12.06
CA LEU A 5 3.99 -9.02 -11.45
C LEU A 5 3.88 -7.61 -12.04
N ILE A 6 3.75 -7.46 -13.36
CA ILE A 6 3.60 -6.14 -13.98
C ILE A 6 2.24 -5.51 -13.62
N THR A 7 1.17 -6.30 -13.55
CA THR A 7 -0.15 -5.83 -13.09
C THR A 7 -0.09 -5.35 -11.65
N ILE A 8 0.53 -6.11 -10.74
CA ILE A 8 0.70 -5.71 -9.33
C ILE A 8 1.54 -4.45 -9.22
N THR A 9 2.62 -4.36 -10.01
CA THR A 9 3.49 -3.17 -10.06
C THR A 9 2.69 -1.94 -10.49
N ALA A 10 1.98 -2.02 -11.61
CA ALA A 10 1.17 -0.91 -12.13
C ALA A 10 0.08 -0.51 -11.14
N PHE A 11 -0.61 -1.48 -10.54
CA PHE A 11 -1.62 -1.23 -9.50
C PHE A 11 -1.03 -0.47 -8.31
N CYS A 12 0.10 -0.93 -7.76
CA CYS A 12 0.74 -0.27 -6.62
C CYS A 12 1.25 1.14 -6.98
N LEU A 13 1.78 1.32 -8.19
CA LEU A 13 2.25 2.61 -8.67
C LEU A 13 1.11 3.63 -8.80
N LEU A 14 0.00 3.24 -9.43
CA LEU A 14 -1.18 4.10 -9.55
C LEU A 14 -1.82 4.38 -8.19
N ALA A 15 -1.92 3.36 -7.34
CA ALA A 15 -2.43 3.54 -5.99
C ALA A 15 -1.50 4.44 -5.14
N SER A 16 -0.20 4.55 -5.46
CA SER A 16 0.73 5.44 -4.75
C SER A 16 0.46 6.93 -4.95
N ILE A 17 -0.35 7.32 -5.95
CA ILE A 17 -0.73 8.72 -6.23
C ILE A 17 -1.41 9.38 -5.02
N GLN A 18 -2.02 8.59 -4.14
CA GLN A 18 -2.55 9.08 -2.86
C GLN A 18 -1.50 9.80 -1.99
N MET A 19 -0.20 9.53 -2.17
CA MET A 19 0.87 10.27 -1.51
C MET A 19 0.89 11.76 -1.91
N VAL A 20 0.63 12.04 -3.19
CA VAL A 20 0.68 13.39 -3.78
C VAL A 20 -0.69 14.07 -3.70
N THR A 21 -1.75 13.31 -3.49
CA THR A 21 -3.14 13.79 -3.34
C THR A 21 -3.69 13.49 -1.93
N PRO A 22 -3.04 13.99 -0.87
CA PRO A 22 -3.29 13.55 0.50
C PRO A 22 -4.68 13.89 1.04
N ASN A 23 -5.38 14.86 0.43
CA ASN A 23 -6.72 15.26 0.84
C ASN A 23 -7.85 14.57 0.08
N SER A 24 -7.53 13.65 -0.85
CA SER A 24 -8.53 12.95 -1.66
C SER A 24 -8.99 11.68 -0.96
N LEU A 25 -10.29 11.38 -1.04
CA LEU A 25 -10.84 10.14 -0.52
C LEU A 25 -10.59 9.02 -1.53
N TRP A 26 -9.55 8.21 -1.31
CA TRP A 26 -9.17 7.14 -2.24
C TRP A 26 -9.88 5.82 -1.95
N SER A 27 -9.66 5.26 -0.77
CA SER A 27 -10.09 3.89 -0.45
C SER A 27 -10.35 3.65 1.03
N ASP A 28 -10.31 4.70 1.86
CA ASP A 28 -10.42 4.56 3.31
C ASP A 28 -11.84 4.73 3.82
N VAL A 29 -12.58 3.63 3.98
CA VAL A 29 -13.93 3.66 4.58
C VAL A 29 -13.87 4.02 6.07
N THR A 30 -12.76 3.73 6.76
CA THR A 30 -12.62 4.04 8.19
C THR A 30 -12.60 5.55 8.45
N TYR A 31 -12.33 6.37 7.42
CA TYR A 31 -12.40 7.82 7.46
C TYR A 31 -13.72 8.35 8.05
N PHE A 32 -14.86 7.73 7.71
CA PHE A 32 -16.17 8.21 8.15
C PHE A 32 -16.37 8.12 9.66
N PHE A 33 -15.64 7.22 10.33
CA PHE A 33 -15.72 6.97 11.77
C PHE A 33 -14.65 7.70 12.58
N ARG A 34 -13.83 8.57 11.96
CA ARG A 34 -12.79 9.34 12.66
C ARG A 34 -13.32 10.67 13.18
N GLN A 35 -12.83 11.06 14.35
CA GLN A 35 -13.01 12.41 14.90
C GLN A 35 -12.23 13.43 14.04
N ASP A 36 -10.90 13.25 13.90
CA ASP A 36 -10.06 14.14 13.08
C ASP A 36 -9.92 13.68 11.63
N LYS A 37 -11.02 13.76 10.89
CA LYS A 37 -11.15 13.30 9.49
C LYS A 37 -10.03 13.80 8.58
N LYS A 38 -9.81 15.11 8.53
CA LYS A 38 -8.84 15.73 7.60
C LYS A 38 -7.38 15.38 7.95
N ALA A 39 -7.05 15.37 9.24
CA ALA A 39 -5.72 15.00 9.71
C ALA A 39 -5.43 13.51 9.43
N TYR A 40 -6.39 12.64 9.75
CA TYR A 40 -6.31 11.22 9.46
C TYR A 40 -6.16 10.96 7.96
N LEU A 41 -6.94 11.61 7.11
CA LEU A 41 -6.89 11.41 5.67
C LEU A 41 -5.54 11.81 5.08
N ASN A 42 -5.01 12.97 5.47
CA ASN A 42 -3.69 13.43 5.03
C ASN A 42 -2.59 12.45 5.50
N PHE A 43 -2.65 12.03 6.76
CA PHE A 43 -1.71 11.07 7.32
C PHE A 43 -1.76 9.71 6.62
N SER A 44 -2.96 9.12 6.52
CA SER A 44 -3.16 7.77 5.98
C SER A 44 -2.80 7.71 4.52
N ASN A 45 -3.23 8.68 3.70
CA ASN A 45 -2.89 8.75 2.28
C ASN A 45 -1.39 8.93 2.04
N ARG A 46 -0.71 9.80 2.81
CA ARG A 46 0.76 9.94 2.69
C ARG A 46 1.48 8.65 3.04
N LEU A 47 1.09 8.02 4.14
CA LEU A 47 1.74 6.80 4.61
C LEU A 47 1.47 5.61 3.68
N ARG A 48 0.22 5.39 3.28
CA ARG A 48 -0.18 4.34 2.32
C ARG A 48 0.48 4.56 0.98
N GLY A 49 0.42 5.77 0.45
CA GLY A 49 1.01 6.09 -0.85
C GLY A 49 2.51 5.82 -0.86
N LYS A 50 3.23 6.20 0.21
CA LYS A 50 4.65 5.87 0.38
C LYS A 50 4.91 4.36 0.46
N GLN A 51 4.09 3.62 1.21
CA GLN A 51 4.22 2.16 1.32
C GLN A 51 3.98 1.47 -0.04
N LEU A 52 2.96 1.89 -0.78
CA LEU A 52 2.63 1.34 -2.10
C LEU A 52 3.69 1.69 -3.14
N LEU A 53 4.31 2.86 -3.05
CA LEU A 53 5.46 3.21 -3.90
C LEU A 53 6.63 2.25 -3.66
N TYR A 54 6.94 1.95 -2.39
CA TYR A 54 7.97 0.95 -2.05
C TYR A 54 7.60 -0.46 -2.52
N SER A 55 6.35 -0.87 -2.35
CA SER A 55 5.85 -2.15 -2.88
C SER A 55 5.96 -2.20 -4.40
N SER A 56 5.62 -1.13 -5.11
CA SER A 56 5.77 -1.04 -6.57
C SER A 56 7.22 -1.21 -6.99
N GLY A 57 8.17 -0.52 -6.33
CA GLY A 57 9.60 -0.68 -6.62
C GLY A 57 10.07 -2.12 -6.39
N PHE A 58 9.64 -2.74 -5.30
CA PHE A 58 9.95 -4.14 -4.99
C PHE A 58 9.40 -5.11 -6.05
N PHE A 59 8.12 -5.00 -6.42
CA PHE A 59 7.52 -5.86 -7.44
C PHE A 59 8.09 -5.62 -8.84
N PHE A 60 8.50 -4.39 -9.15
CA PHE A 60 9.20 -4.09 -10.40
C PHE A 60 10.56 -4.80 -10.46
N VAL A 61 11.34 -4.78 -9.37
CA VAL A 61 12.60 -5.54 -9.29
C VAL A 61 12.35 -7.04 -9.44
N LEU A 62 11.33 -7.59 -8.77
CA LEU A 62 10.96 -8.99 -8.94
C LEU A 62 10.53 -9.32 -10.37
N PHE A 63 9.83 -8.41 -11.05
CA PHE A 63 9.49 -8.53 -12.46
C PHE A 63 10.75 -8.62 -13.33
N LEU A 64 11.71 -7.72 -13.13
CA LEU A 64 12.98 -7.74 -13.87
C LEU A 64 13.77 -9.04 -13.64
N ILE A 65 13.82 -9.52 -12.39
CA ILE A 65 14.45 -10.81 -12.07
C ILE A 65 13.70 -11.96 -12.76
N ASN A 66 12.36 -11.98 -12.70
CA ASN A 66 11.56 -13.03 -13.33
C ASN A 66 11.64 -13.00 -14.87
N PHE A 67 11.90 -11.83 -15.45
CA PHE A 67 12.12 -11.64 -16.87
C PHE A 67 13.49 -12.21 -17.30
N MET A 68 14.55 -12.00 -16.50
CA MET A 68 15.88 -12.56 -16.75
C MET A 68 15.98 -14.07 -16.44
N ILE A 69 15.35 -14.50 -15.34
CA ILE A 69 15.39 -15.87 -14.83
C ILE A 69 13.95 -16.31 -14.55
N PRO A 70 13.35 -17.19 -15.39
CA PRO A 70 11.96 -17.58 -15.24
C PRO A 70 11.71 -18.35 -13.93
N ILE A 71 11.18 -17.65 -12.91
CA ILE A 71 10.81 -18.27 -11.63
C ILE A 71 9.44 -18.91 -11.78
N LYS A 72 9.36 -20.23 -11.61
CA LYS A 72 8.11 -20.99 -11.55
C LYS A 72 7.56 -20.95 -10.12
N VAL A 73 6.62 -20.06 -9.87
CA VAL A 73 5.86 -19.97 -8.62
C VAL A 73 4.39 -20.23 -8.92
N ASN A 74 3.68 -20.83 -7.97
CA ASN A 74 2.23 -20.98 -8.04
C ASN A 74 1.56 -19.60 -7.95
N GLU A 75 0.86 -19.21 -9.01
CA GLU A 75 0.28 -17.87 -9.15
C GLU A 75 -0.79 -17.59 -8.09
N THR A 76 -1.60 -18.58 -7.73
CA THR A 76 -2.62 -18.47 -6.69
C THR A 76 -2.01 -18.18 -5.32
N LYS A 77 -0.93 -18.90 -4.96
CA LYS A 77 -0.22 -18.66 -3.69
C LYS A 77 0.40 -17.27 -3.66
N PHE A 78 0.94 -16.81 -4.79
CA PHE A 78 1.52 -15.46 -4.89
C PHE A 78 0.46 -14.37 -4.77
N ALA A 79 -0.69 -14.51 -5.42
CA ALA A 79 -1.80 -13.58 -5.32
C ALA A 79 -2.35 -13.52 -3.88
N MET A 80 -2.48 -14.66 -3.19
CA MET A 80 -2.88 -14.69 -1.78
C MET A 80 -1.86 -13.99 -0.87
N ALA A 81 -0.56 -14.20 -1.10
CA ALA A 81 0.49 -13.50 -0.35
C ALA A 81 0.43 -11.98 -0.58
N PHE A 82 0.13 -11.55 -1.81
CA PHE A 82 -0.09 -10.14 -2.12
C PHE A 82 -1.30 -9.55 -1.38
N LEU A 83 -2.43 -10.26 -1.31
CA LEU A 83 -3.59 -9.83 -0.53
C LEU A 83 -3.27 -9.69 0.96
N ILE A 84 -2.53 -10.66 1.53
CA ILE A 84 -2.05 -10.59 2.92
C ILE A 84 -1.17 -9.36 3.13
N LEU A 85 -0.28 -9.05 2.17
CA LEU A 85 0.55 -7.84 2.23
C LEU A 85 -0.30 -6.57 2.27
N ILE A 86 -1.37 -6.46 1.46
CA ILE A 86 -2.28 -5.30 1.50
C ILE A 86 -2.93 -5.16 2.88
N ILE A 87 -3.40 -6.25 3.48
CA ILE A 87 -3.99 -6.23 4.84
C ILE A 87 -2.96 -5.76 5.88
N LEU A 88 -1.71 -6.23 5.78
CA LEU A 88 -0.64 -5.81 6.70
C LEU A 88 -0.28 -4.33 6.55
N LEU A 89 -0.30 -3.79 5.33
CA LEU A 89 -0.10 -2.36 5.09
C LEU A 89 -1.20 -1.53 5.74
N GLU A 90 -2.45 -1.96 5.60
CA GLU A 90 -3.60 -1.32 6.25
C GLU A 90 -3.48 -1.33 7.78
N LEU A 91 -3.16 -2.47 8.38
CA LEU A 91 -2.91 -2.58 9.81
C LEU A 91 -1.77 -1.66 10.27
N ARG A 92 -0.70 -1.56 9.49
CA ARG A 92 0.43 -0.67 9.81
C ARG A 92 0.03 0.80 9.80
N VAL A 93 -0.85 1.22 8.90
CA VAL A 93 -1.41 2.59 8.88
C VAL A 93 -2.19 2.85 10.15
N GLN A 94 -3.03 1.89 10.56
CA GLN A 94 -3.81 1.99 11.81
C GLN A 94 -2.94 2.09 13.05
N VAL A 95 -1.94 1.22 13.18
CA VAL A 95 -1.00 1.24 14.32
C VAL A 95 -0.25 2.56 14.38
N LYS A 96 0.27 3.05 13.25
CA LYS A 96 1.00 4.32 13.21
C LYS A 96 0.12 5.52 13.51
N TRP A 97 -1.15 5.51 13.10
CA TRP A 97 -2.10 6.56 13.45
C TRP A 97 -2.38 6.59 14.96
N GLN A 98 -2.58 5.44 15.59
CA GLN A 98 -2.76 5.34 17.05
C GLN A 98 -1.53 5.85 17.82
N GLN A 99 -0.33 5.59 17.31
CA GLN A 99 0.91 6.14 17.87
C GLN A 99 0.98 7.67 17.70
N HIS A 100 0.59 8.19 16.54
CA HIS A 100 0.55 9.63 16.26
C HIS A 100 -0.32 10.38 17.27
N ILE A 101 -1.57 9.93 17.47
CA ILE A 101 -2.50 10.53 18.44
C ILE A 101 -1.91 10.51 19.86
N LYS A 102 -1.31 9.38 20.27
CA LYS A 102 -0.70 9.26 21.61
C LYS A 102 0.48 10.22 21.83
N HIS A 103 1.19 10.57 20.76
CA HIS A 103 2.30 11.52 20.83
C HIS A 103 1.81 12.98 20.87
N GLU A 104 0.74 13.32 20.16
CA GLU A 104 0.16 14.68 20.17
C GLU A 104 -0.60 15.00 21.48
N ALA A 105 -1.01 13.98 22.23
CA ALA A 105 -1.68 14.14 23.52
C ALA A 105 -0.72 14.35 24.72
N LYS A 106 0.60 14.31 24.51
CA LYS A 106 1.64 14.56 25.52
C LYS A 106 2.26 15.93 25.33
#